data_AF-A0A9E3GKV0-F1
#
_entry.id   AF-A0A9E3GKV0-F1
#
_cell.length_a   1.000
_cell.length_b   1.000
_cell.length_c   1.000
_cell.angle_alpha   90.00
_cell.angle_beta   90.00
_cell.angle_gamma   90.00
#
_symmetry.space_group_name_H-M   'P 1'
#
loop_
_entity.id
_entity.type
_entity.pdbx_description
1 polymer ?
#
loop_
_entity_poly.entity_id
_entity_poly.type
_entity_poly.pdbx_seq_one_letter_code
_entity_poly.pdbx_strand_id
1 'polypeptide(L)'
;MNIALGTLVASLVMVVVLALRGAVARGRGSRVARRLEGAPTSSGRAALVAVVPQPPARLVRGLADAGLVLDARRAWGAWLVTVALALCVALVAGGPGLGVVAVLITTVGPAVGLRAASGRADRLLEDGLPDALEAMARALRSGASLRQAVAEAAAATPGALGADLSGVAHEVSHGRALADALDGWAAQRPLPGVRLATSALGLGAETGGAQARALDGVAATLRSRQAVGREVRALSSQARLSGVVITLAPLGFSALAAATDERTASFLLATPLGLVCLSVGLALDAVAALWMHRLSRVEA
;
A
#
# COMPACT_ATOMS: atom_id res chain seq x y z
N MET A 1 -23.27 -19.05 -34.40
CA MET A 1 -22.44 -19.64 -33.32
C MET A 1 -21.86 -18.61 -32.32
N ASN A 2 -21.96 -17.29 -32.56
CA ASN A 2 -21.40 -16.28 -31.64
C ASN A 2 -22.33 -15.85 -30.48
N ILE A 3 -23.66 -15.95 -30.65
CA ILE A 3 -24.61 -15.49 -29.61
C ILE A 3 -24.68 -16.46 -28.42
N ALA A 4 -24.55 -17.77 -28.67
CA ALA A 4 -24.53 -18.79 -27.62
C ALA A 4 -23.25 -18.76 -26.77
N LEU A 5 -22.13 -18.36 -27.35
CA LEU A 5 -20.87 -18.18 -26.62
C LEU A 5 -20.94 -16.94 -25.72
N GLY A 6 -21.56 -15.86 -26.20
CA GLY A 6 -21.76 -14.62 -25.43
C GLY A 6 -22.65 -14.79 -24.20
N THR A 7 -23.72 -15.58 -24.30
CA THR A 7 -24.62 -15.86 -23.16
C THR A 7 -23.97 -16.78 -22.13
N LEU A 8 -23.11 -17.71 -22.54
CA LEU A 8 -22.30 -18.55 -21.64
C LEU A 8 -21.25 -17.72 -20.87
N VAL A 9 -20.61 -16.77 -21.54
CA VAL A 9 -19.64 -15.87 -20.87
C VAL A 9 -20.36 -14.90 -19.91
N ALA A 10 -21.50 -14.34 -20.30
CA ALA A 10 -22.29 -13.46 -19.44
C ALA A 10 -22.83 -14.16 -18.18
N SER A 11 -23.27 -15.42 -18.32
CA SER A 11 -23.73 -16.24 -17.19
C SER A 11 -22.58 -16.66 -16.27
N LEU A 12 -21.40 -16.97 -16.82
CA LEU A 12 -20.20 -17.27 -16.01
C LEU A 12 -19.74 -16.04 -15.21
N VAL A 13 -19.71 -14.86 -15.85
CA VAL A 13 -19.37 -13.58 -15.19
C VAL A 13 -20.39 -13.24 -14.10
N MET A 14 -21.69 -13.44 -14.36
CA MET A 14 -22.75 -13.22 -13.36
C MET A 14 -22.59 -14.14 -12.15
N VAL A 15 -22.29 -15.43 -12.36
CA VAL A 15 -22.05 -16.41 -11.28
C VAL A 15 -20.84 -16.03 -10.44
N VAL A 16 -19.75 -15.57 -11.07
CA VAL A 16 -18.54 -15.13 -10.37
C VAL A 16 -18.78 -13.83 -9.59
N VAL A 17 -19.50 -12.87 -10.16
CA VAL A 17 -19.89 -11.63 -9.46
C VAL A 17 -20.81 -11.93 -8.27
N LEU A 18 -21.76 -12.85 -8.41
CA LEU A 18 -22.62 -13.30 -7.31
C LEU A 18 -21.84 -14.07 -6.23
N ALA A 19 -20.86 -14.89 -6.62
CA ALA A 19 -19.97 -15.58 -5.69
C ALA A 19 -19.08 -14.59 -4.91
N LEU A 20 -18.57 -13.56 -5.58
CA LEU A 20 -17.80 -12.48 -4.94
C LEU A 20 -18.66 -11.61 -4.03
N ARG A 21 -19.89 -11.25 -4.44
CA ARG A 21 -20.84 -10.54 -3.57
C ARG A 21 -21.26 -11.40 -2.38
N GLY A 22 -21.42 -12.71 -2.55
CA GLY A 22 -21.72 -13.65 -1.47
C GLY A 22 -20.55 -13.84 -0.50
N ALA A 23 -19.31 -13.85 -0.99
CA ALA A 23 -18.10 -13.92 -0.17
C ALA A 23 -17.85 -12.63 0.61
N VAL A 24 -18.15 -11.47 0.00
CA VAL A 24 -18.03 -10.14 0.63
C VAL A 24 -19.19 -9.88 1.61
N ALA A 25 -20.42 -10.32 1.32
CA ALA A 25 -21.58 -10.14 2.19
C ALA A 25 -21.52 -11.01 3.46
N ARG A 26 -20.90 -12.20 3.39
CA ARG A 26 -20.68 -13.06 4.57
C ARG A 26 -19.71 -12.48 5.61
N GLY A 27 -19.03 -11.37 5.29
CA GLY A 27 -18.21 -10.60 6.22
C GLY A 27 -18.99 -9.72 7.22
N ARG A 28 -20.33 -9.60 7.12
CA ARG A 28 -21.13 -8.83 8.09
C ARG A 28 -21.73 -9.65 9.24
N GLY A 29 -21.54 -10.97 9.27
CA GLY A 29 -22.17 -11.88 10.23
C GLY A 29 -21.31 -12.39 11.39
N SER A 30 -20.17 -11.76 11.70
CA SER A 30 -19.19 -12.29 12.67
C SER A 30 -19.58 -12.20 14.16
N ARG A 31 -20.84 -11.87 14.48
CA ARG A 31 -21.36 -11.97 15.87
C ARG A 31 -22.18 -13.24 16.15
N VAL A 32 -22.60 -13.99 15.13
CA VAL A 32 -23.49 -15.16 15.33
C VAL A 32 -22.72 -16.50 15.30
N ALA A 33 -21.53 -16.56 14.69
CA ALA A 33 -20.77 -17.81 14.53
C ALA A 33 -20.08 -18.32 15.82
N ARG A 34 -19.99 -17.51 16.90
CA ARG A 34 -19.42 -17.96 18.18
C ARG A 34 -20.34 -18.87 19.01
N ARG A 35 -21.56 -19.19 18.55
CA ARG A 35 -22.50 -20.05 19.28
C ARG A 35 -22.61 -21.49 18.77
N LEU A 36 -21.89 -21.88 17.72
CA LEU A 36 -22.04 -23.21 17.12
C LEU A 36 -20.69 -23.90 16.84
N GLU A 37 -19.81 -23.98 17.84
CA GLU A 37 -18.62 -24.87 17.79
C GLU A 37 -18.72 -25.98 18.83
N GLY A 38 -19.78 -26.76 18.69
CA GLY A 38 -19.84 -28.14 19.17
C GLY A 38 -20.23 -29.04 18.01
N ALA A 39 -19.29 -29.39 17.12
CA ALA A 39 -19.33 -30.62 16.31
C ALA A 39 -18.03 -30.77 15.47
N PRO A 40 -17.40 -31.96 15.45
CA PRO A 40 -16.15 -32.22 14.73
C PRO A 40 -16.41 -32.64 13.27
N THR A 41 -15.44 -32.39 12.37
CA THR A 41 -15.03 -33.28 11.26
C THR A 41 -13.97 -32.58 10.40
N SER A 42 -12.72 -33.04 10.54
CA SER A 42 -11.49 -32.42 10.01
C SER A 42 -11.00 -32.97 8.67
N SER A 43 -11.65 -33.94 8.02
CA SER A 43 -11.05 -34.60 6.83
C SER A 43 -11.37 -33.96 5.48
N GLY A 44 -12.45 -33.18 5.31
CA GLY A 44 -12.82 -32.61 4.00
C GLY A 44 -12.15 -31.28 3.66
N ARG A 45 -11.72 -30.51 4.67
CA ARG A 45 -11.15 -29.16 4.48
C ARG A 45 -9.67 -29.16 4.10
N ALA A 46 -8.92 -30.23 4.43
CA ALA A 46 -7.50 -30.33 4.11
C ALA A 46 -7.23 -30.53 2.60
N ALA A 47 -8.12 -31.22 1.88
CA ALA A 47 -7.94 -31.51 0.46
C ALA A 47 -8.12 -30.28 -0.45
N LEU A 48 -9.06 -29.37 -0.14
CA LEU A 48 -9.22 -28.09 -0.85
C LEU A 48 -8.13 -27.06 -0.50
N VAL A 49 -7.38 -27.30 0.59
CA VAL A 49 -6.30 -26.44 1.09
C VAL A 49 -4.96 -26.72 0.40
N ALA A 50 -4.80 -27.87 -0.25
CA ALA A 50 -3.55 -28.31 -0.87
C ALA A 50 -3.31 -27.76 -2.30
N VAL A 51 -4.35 -27.24 -2.97
CA VAL A 51 -4.27 -26.79 -4.37
C VAL A 51 -3.83 -25.31 -4.51
N VAL A 52 -3.86 -24.53 -3.43
CA VAL A 52 -3.45 -23.11 -3.49
C VAL A 52 -1.96 -22.98 -3.18
N PRO A 53 -1.12 -22.52 -4.12
CA PRO A 53 0.31 -22.36 -3.91
C PRO A 53 0.57 -21.38 -2.75
N GLN A 54 1.53 -21.72 -1.89
CA GLN A 54 1.82 -20.93 -0.70
C GLN A 54 2.26 -19.50 -1.06
N PRO A 55 1.80 -18.48 -0.34
CA PRO A 55 2.15 -17.10 -0.64
C PRO A 55 3.66 -16.88 -0.39
N PRO A 56 4.34 -16.11 -1.26
CA PRO A 56 5.77 -15.82 -1.09
C PRO A 56 6.01 -15.07 0.23
N ALA A 57 7.13 -15.35 0.91
CA ALA A 57 7.44 -14.81 2.24
C ALA A 57 7.42 -13.26 2.33
N ARG A 58 7.62 -12.56 1.20
CA ARG A 58 7.51 -11.10 1.10
C ARG A 58 6.08 -10.59 1.32
N LEU A 59 5.09 -11.38 0.93
CA LEU A 59 3.66 -11.09 1.06
C LEU A 59 3.21 -11.20 2.53
N VAL A 60 3.71 -12.24 3.20
CA VAL A 60 3.43 -12.51 4.61
C VAL A 60 4.03 -11.41 5.50
N ARG A 61 5.28 -11.01 5.23
CA ARG A 61 5.93 -9.91 5.96
C ARG A 61 5.22 -8.57 5.74
N GLY A 62 4.94 -8.20 4.49
CA GLY A 62 4.28 -6.92 4.18
C GLY A 62 2.86 -6.76 4.74
N LEU A 63 2.15 -7.87 4.99
CA LEU A 63 0.83 -7.85 5.63
C LEU A 63 0.90 -7.85 7.16
N ALA A 64 1.91 -8.52 7.73
CA ALA A 64 2.21 -8.43 9.15
C ALA A 64 2.62 -7.00 9.54
N ASP A 65 3.47 -6.36 8.73
CA ASP A 65 3.93 -4.97 8.93
C ASP A 65 2.80 -3.94 8.73
N ALA A 66 1.75 -4.29 7.97
CA ALA A 66 0.61 -3.41 7.68
C ALA A 66 -0.49 -3.44 8.76
N GLY A 67 -0.42 -4.36 9.73
CA GLY A 67 -1.43 -4.50 10.79
C GLY A 67 -2.84 -4.84 10.30
N LEU A 68 -2.99 -5.24 9.03
CA LEU A 68 -4.27 -5.61 8.43
C LEU A 68 -4.59 -7.07 8.78
N VAL A 69 -5.72 -7.32 9.46
CA VAL A 69 -6.26 -8.67 9.78
C VAL A 69 -6.82 -9.40 8.54
N LEU A 70 -6.33 -9.05 7.35
CA LEU A 70 -6.66 -9.75 6.13
C LEU A 70 -5.69 -10.93 6.00
N ASP A 71 -6.21 -12.14 6.10
CA ASP A 71 -5.44 -13.36 5.82
C ASP A 71 -4.72 -13.22 4.48
N ALA A 72 -3.39 -13.14 4.49
CA ALA A 72 -2.53 -13.04 3.31
C ALA A 72 -2.88 -14.08 2.22
N ARG A 73 -3.36 -15.22 2.70
CA ARG A 73 -3.83 -16.35 1.90
C ARG A 73 -5.11 -16.05 1.12
N ARG A 74 -6.03 -15.23 1.66
CA ARG A 74 -7.29 -14.84 1.00
C ARG A 74 -7.07 -13.76 -0.06
N ALA A 75 -6.17 -12.80 0.18
CA ALA A 75 -5.79 -11.80 -0.81
C ALA A 75 -5.06 -12.43 -2.01
N TRP A 76 -4.15 -13.37 -1.74
CA TRP A 76 -3.47 -14.17 -2.76
C TRP A 76 -4.45 -15.04 -3.58
N GLY A 77 -5.39 -15.71 -2.90
CA GLY A 77 -6.42 -16.52 -3.56
C GLY A 77 -7.36 -15.70 -4.46
N ALA A 78 -7.82 -14.53 -4.00
CA ALA A 78 -8.67 -13.65 -4.81
C ALA A 78 -7.95 -13.15 -6.08
N TRP A 79 -6.64 -12.89 -5.98
CA TRP A 79 -5.82 -12.51 -7.13
C TRP A 79 -5.61 -13.64 -8.13
N LEU A 80 -5.35 -14.87 -7.66
CA LEU A 80 -5.24 -16.03 -8.55
C LEU A 80 -6.55 -16.31 -9.30
N VAL A 81 -7.69 -16.06 -8.65
CA VAL A 81 -9.01 -16.21 -9.27
C VAL A 81 -9.25 -15.16 -10.35
N THR A 82 -8.80 -13.91 -10.17
CA THR A 82 -8.92 -12.89 -11.23
C THR A 82 -7.96 -13.13 -12.39
N VAL A 83 -6.76 -13.65 -12.14
CA VAL A 83 -5.83 -14.12 -13.20
C VAL A 83 -6.45 -15.25 -14.00
N ALA A 84 -6.95 -16.28 -13.32
CA ALA A 84 -7.55 -17.45 -13.97
C ALA A 84 -8.79 -17.07 -14.80
N LEU A 85 -9.62 -16.16 -14.28
CA LEU A 85 -10.80 -15.66 -15.00
C LEU A 85 -10.41 -14.85 -16.25
N ALA A 86 -9.41 -13.97 -16.13
CA ALA A 86 -8.95 -13.16 -17.26
C ALA A 86 -8.29 -14.02 -18.35
N LEU A 87 -7.56 -15.06 -17.95
CA LEU A 87 -6.99 -16.06 -18.86
C LEU A 87 -8.08 -16.89 -19.55
N CYS A 88 -9.11 -17.33 -18.81
CA CYS A 88 -10.26 -18.03 -19.40
C CYS A 88 -11.01 -17.16 -20.41
N VAL A 89 -11.24 -15.88 -20.12
CA VAL A 89 -11.89 -14.95 -21.06
C VAL A 89 -11.04 -14.76 -22.32
N ALA A 90 -9.72 -14.66 -22.18
CA ALA A 90 -8.81 -14.56 -23.32
C ALA A 90 -8.80 -15.80 -24.21
N LEU A 91 -8.85 -17.00 -23.61
CA LEU A 91 -8.88 -18.27 -24.34
C LEU A 91 -10.21 -18.51 -25.06
N VAL A 92 -11.33 -18.07 -24.49
CA VAL A 92 -12.67 -18.24 -25.07
C VAL A 92 -12.98 -17.18 -26.15
N ALA A 93 -12.40 -15.98 -26.05
CA ALA A 93 -12.59 -14.90 -27.04
C ALA A 93 -11.74 -15.05 -28.32
N GLY A 94 -10.87 -16.07 -28.40
CA GLY A 94 -10.26 -16.51 -29.67
C GLY A 94 -9.13 -15.64 -30.24
N GLY A 95 -8.47 -14.81 -29.44
CA GLY A 95 -7.35 -13.97 -29.91
C GLY A 95 -6.21 -13.90 -28.91
N PRO A 96 -4.96 -14.28 -29.26
CA PRO A 96 -3.80 -14.22 -28.36
C PRO A 96 -3.50 -12.79 -27.83
N GLY A 97 -4.03 -11.75 -28.47
CA GLY A 97 -3.88 -10.35 -28.04
C GLY A 97 -4.60 -9.99 -26.72
N LEU A 98 -5.77 -10.57 -26.42
CA LEU A 98 -6.49 -10.30 -25.17
C LEU A 98 -5.82 -10.95 -23.95
N GLY A 99 -5.08 -12.04 -24.17
CA GLY A 99 -4.33 -12.74 -23.12
C GLY A 99 -3.17 -11.91 -22.57
N VAL A 100 -2.50 -11.12 -23.42
CA VAL A 100 -1.37 -10.27 -23.01
C VAL A 100 -1.84 -9.13 -22.12
N VAL A 101 -2.96 -8.48 -22.45
CA VAL A 101 -3.56 -7.39 -21.64
C VAL A 101 -4.05 -7.90 -20.28
N ALA A 102 -4.69 -9.08 -20.26
CA ALA A 102 -5.12 -9.75 -19.04
C ALA A 102 -3.95 -10.08 -18.09
N VAL A 103 -2.85 -10.60 -18.63
CA VAL A 103 -1.62 -10.95 -17.88
C VAL A 103 -0.90 -9.70 -17.35
N LEU A 104 -0.87 -8.61 -18.13
CA LEU A 104 -0.27 -7.33 -17.70
C LEU A 104 -1.04 -6.72 -16.52
N ILE A 105 -2.37 -6.70 -16.59
CA ILE A 105 -3.24 -6.10 -15.56
C ILE A 105 -3.15 -6.89 -14.24
N THR A 106 -3.01 -8.22 -14.33
CA THR A 106 -2.95 -9.04 -13.13
C THR A 106 -1.56 -9.06 -12.48
N THR A 107 -0.46 -9.12 -13.22
CA THR A 107 0.89 -9.20 -12.60
C THR A 107 1.30 -7.96 -11.80
N VAL A 108 0.83 -6.76 -12.16
CA VAL A 108 1.24 -5.50 -11.50
C VAL A 108 0.44 -5.20 -10.23
N GLY A 109 -0.85 -5.58 -10.16
CA GLY A 109 -1.78 -5.18 -9.11
C GLY A 109 -1.37 -5.54 -7.66
N PRO A 110 -1.03 -6.80 -7.34
CA PRO A 110 -0.70 -7.20 -5.97
C PRO A 110 0.61 -6.60 -5.50
N ALA A 111 1.62 -6.56 -6.37
CA ALA A 111 2.94 -6.03 -6.03
C ALA A 111 2.88 -4.53 -5.67
N VAL A 112 1.91 -3.79 -6.20
CA VAL A 112 1.64 -2.39 -5.84
C VAL A 112 0.86 -2.29 -4.53
N GLY A 113 -0.17 -3.12 -4.33
CA GLY A 113 -0.98 -3.13 -3.09
C GLY A 113 -0.19 -3.50 -1.83
N LEU A 114 0.72 -4.47 -1.95
CA LEU A 114 1.57 -4.91 -0.83
C LEU A 114 2.66 -3.89 -0.48
N ARG A 115 3.22 -3.22 -1.48
CA ARG A 115 4.19 -2.12 -1.28
C ARG A 115 3.54 -0.85 -0.72
N ALA A 116 2.26 -0.64 -0.99
CA ALA A 116 1.51 0.49 -0.45
C ALA A 116 1.11 0.29 1.03
N ALA A 117 0.98 -0.97 1.47
CA ALA A 117 0.65 -1.33 2.85
C ALA A 117 1.87 -1.35 3.78
N SER A 118 3.04 -1.77 3.27
CA SER A 118 4.31 -1.70 3.99
C SER A 118 4.74 -0.25 4.22
N GLY A 119 4.92 0.15 5.48
CA GLY A 119 5.38 1.49 5.87
C GLY A 119 4.26 2.49 6.19
N ARG A 120 2.98 2.09 6.18
CA ARG A 120 1.91 2.99 6.63
C ARG A 120 2.04 3.32 8.12
N ALA A 121 2.37 2.33 8.95
CA ALA A 121 2.60 2.52 10.38
C ALA A 121 3.78 3.48 10.64
N ASP A 122 4.89 3.25 9.95
CA ASP A 122 6.09 4.10 10.05
C ASP A 122 5.81 5.54 9.60
N ARG A 123 5.06 5.73 8.51
CA ARG A 123 4.64 7.06 8.05
C ARG A 123 3.77 7.77 9.08
N LEU A 124 2.79 7.08 9.67
CA LEU A 124 1.95 7.68 10.71
C LEU A 124 2.75 8.09 11.94
N LEU A 125 3.79 7.31 12.29
CA LEU A 125 4.72 7.63 13.35
C LEU A 125 5.57 8.87 12.99
N GLU A 126 6.20 8.90 11.81
CA GLU A 126 6.99 10.06 11.36
C GLU A 126 6.14 11.33 11.18
N ASP A 127 4.88 11.19 10.76
CA ASP A 127 3.96 12.30 10.58
C ASP A 127 3.62 12.96 11.92
N GLY A 128 3.43 12.17 12.98
CA GLY A 128 3.12 12.64 14.34
C GLY A 128 4.33 13.06 15.18
N LEU A 129 5.55 12.71 14.76
CA LEU A 129 6.77 12.97 15.53
C LEU A 129 7.01 14.46 15.82
N PRO A 130 6.85 15.41 14.87
CA PRO A 130 7.08 16.83 15.15
C PRO A 130 6.17 17.37 16.25
N ASP A 131 4.89 16.96 16.26
CA ASP A 131 3.92 17.43 17.25
C ASP A 131 4.23 16.88 18.65
N ALA A 132 4.71 15.63 18.74
CA ALA A 132 5.19 15.05 19.98
C ALA A 132 6.43 15.80 20.52
N LEU A 133 7.41 16.11 19.65
CA LEU A 133 8.61 16.88 20.05
C LEU A 133 8.27 18.30 20.52
N GLU A 134 7.26 18.93 19.93
CA GLU A 134 6.78 20.24 20.39
C GLU A 134 6.01 20.18 21.71
N ALA A 135 5.26 19.11 21.96
CA ALA A 135 4.69 18.86 23.27
C ALA A 135 5.79 18.72 24.33
N MET A 136 6.84 17.95 24.03
CA MET A 136 8.01 17.83 24.92
C MET A 136 8.71 19.17 25.13
N ALA A 137 8.96 19.94 24.06
CA ALA A 137 9.62 21.23 24.15
C ALA A 137 8.81 22.24 24.98
N ARG A 138 7.47 22.22 24.85
CA ARG A 138 6.56 23.03 25.69
C ARG A 138 6.66 22.65 27.17
N ALA A 139 6.61 21.36 27.49
CA ALA A 139 6.74 20.88 28.87
C ALA A 139 8.09 21.26 29.49
N LEU A 140 9.18 21.13 28.73
CA LEU A 140 10.52 21.55 29.17
C LEU A 140 10.59 23.06 29.43
N ARG A 141 9.96 23.89 28.58
CA ARG A 141 9.88 25.35 28.80
C ARG A 141 9.10 25.74 30.05
N SER A 142 8.09 24.95 30.45
CA SER A 142 7.39 25.15 31.72
C SER A 142 8.14 24.61 32.93
N GLY A 143 9.39 24.14 32.75
CA GLY A 143 10.24 23.64 33.84
C GLY A 143 10.03 22.16 34.15
N ALA A 144 9.30 21.41 33.33
CA ALA A 144 9.19 19.96 33.51
C ALA A 144 10.56 19.31 33.30
N SER A 145 10.83 18.25 34.08
CA SER A 145 11.99 17.39 33.80
C SER A 145 11.82 16.69 32.45
N LEU A 146 12.92 16.32 31.81
CA LEU A 146 12.89 15.61 30.52
C LEU A 146 12.09 14.30 30.59
N ARG A 147 12.14 13.61 31.73
CA ARG A 147 11.31 12.42 32.00
C ARG A 147 9.81 12.74 32.02
N GLN A 148 9.40 13.84 32.64
CA GLN A 148 8.01 14.30 32.63
C GLN A 148 7.56 14.71 31.23
N ALA A 149 8.41 15.44 30.50
CA ALA A 149 8.12 15.86 29.13
C ALA A 149 7.86 14.67 28.19
N VAL A 150 8.65 13.58 28.30
CA VAL A 150 8.42 12.34 27.54
C VAL A 150 7.07 11.70 27.92
N ALA A 151 6.76 11.61 29.21
CA ALA A 151 5.50 11.02 29.68
C ALA A 151 4.26 11.83 29.25
N GLU A 152 4.34 13.16 29.32
CA GLU A 152 3.28 14.06 28.86
C GLU A 152 3.07 13.96 27.35
N ALA A 153 4.14 13.92 26.56
CA ALA A 153 4.06 13.73 25.12
C ALA A 153 3.51 12.35 24.74
N ALA A 154 3.85 11.31 25.49
CA ALA A 154 3.30 9.96 25.30
C ALA A 154 1.77 9.94 25.50
N ALA A 155 1.27 10.63 26.54
CA ALA A 155 -0.17 10.72 26.81
C ALA A 155 -0.93 11.59 25.80
N ALA A 156 -0.29 12.65 25.28
CA ALA A 156 -0.89 13.55 24.30
C ALA A 156 -0.90 12.96 22.87
N THR A 157 -0.06 11.95 22.60
CA THR A 157 0.12 11.40 21.25
C THR A 157 -0.66 10.09 21.08
N PRO A 158 -1.63 10.00 20.16
CA PRO A 158 -2.35 8.75 19.91
C PRO A 158 -1.55 7.76 19.05
N GLY A 159 -1.92 6.48 19.12
CA GLY A 159 -1.43 5.45 18.20
C GLY A 159 -0.05 4.88 18.56
N ALA A 160 0.65 4.37 17.53
CA ALA A 160 1.92 3.66 17.72
C ALA A 160 3.03 4.55 18.33
N LEU A 161 3.09 5.83 17.94
CA LEU A 161 4.07 6.77 18.49
C LEU A 161 3.87 6.99 20.00
N GLY A 162 2.62 7.17 20.45
CA GLY A 162 2.31 7.30 21.87
C GLY A 162 2.65 6.05 22.68
N ALA A 163 2.41 4.87 22.11
CA ALA A 163 2.78 3.60 22.72
C ALA A 163 4.31 3.45 22.84
N ASP A 164 5.06 3.78 21.79
CA ASP A 164 6.52 3.75 21.80
C ASP A 164 7.10 4.73 22.84
N LEU A 165 6.60 5.98 22.89
CA LEU A 165 7.01 6.98 23.89
C LEU A 165 6.61 6.58 25.32
N SER A 166 5.47 5.90 25.49
CA SER A 166 5.06 5.35 26.79
C SER A 166 6.03 4.25 27.26
N GLY A 167 6.52 3.42 26.33
CA GLY A 167 7.56 2.45 26.60
C GLY A 167 8.85 3.11 27.09
N VAL A 168 9.31 4.16 26.40
CA VAL A 168 10.49 4.94 26.81
C VAL A 168 10.27 5.56 28.20
N ALA A 169 9.13 6.20 28.44
CA ALA A 169 8.81 6.79 29.74
C ALA A 169 8.81 5.74 30.88
N HIS A 170 8.32 4.53 30.59
CA HIS A 170 8.29 3.42 31.54
C HIS A 170 9.68 2.89 31.85
N GLU A 171 10.56 2.71 30.87
CA GLU A 171 11.94 2.27 31.11
C GLU A 171 12.71 3.27 31.98
N VAL A 172 12.54 4.57 31.71
CA VAL A 172 13.20 5.64 32.46
C VAL A 172 12.64 5.76 33.88
N SER A 173 11.34 5.47 34.10
CA SER A 173 10.77 5.45 35.46
C SER A 173 11.30 4.29 36.31
N HIS A 174 11.74 3.20 35.68
CA HIS A 174 12.37 2.04 36.32
C HIS A 174 13.89 2.19 36.53
N GLY A 175 14.44 3.39 36.33
CA GLY A 175 15.84 3.71 36.61
C GLY A 175 16.80 3.44 35.45
N ARG A 176 16.31 3.09 34.25
CA ARG A 176 17.17 3.05 33.06
C ARG A 176 17.59 4.47 32.69
N ALA A 177 18.84 4.63 32.25
CA ALA A 177 19.31 5.92 31.76
C ALA A 177 18.50 6.33 30.52
N LEU A 178 18.13 7.61 30.43
CA LEU A 178 17.33 8.12 29.33
C LEU A 178 18.00 7.92 27.97
N ALA A 179 19.31 8.12 27.89
CA ALA A 179 20.08 7.90 26.67
C ALA A 179 19.89 6.44 26.17
N ASP A 180 20.05 5.45 27.05
CA ASP A 180 19.89 4.03 26.70
C ASP A 180 18.47 3.68 26.26
N ALA A 181 17.45 4.28 26.88
CA ALA A 181 16.05 4.07 26.52
C ALA A 181 15.74 4.68 25.14
N LEU A 182 16.27 5.87 24.85
CA LEU A 182 16.13 6.52 23.54
C LEU A 182 16.89 5.77 22.44
N ASP A 183 18.08 5.24 22.74
CA ASP A 183 18.85 4.41 21.81
C ASP A 183 18.14 3.09 21.52
N GLY A 184 17.54 2.47 22.55
CA GLY A 184 16.67 1.31 22.41
C GLY A 184 15.47 1.58 21.50
N TRP A 185 14.82 2.74 21.66
CA TRP A 185 13.74 3.16 20.78
C TRP A 185 14.20 3.39 19.33
N ALA A 186 15.34 4.06 19.12
CA ALA A 186 15.92 4.27 17.79
C ALA A 186 16.34 2.96 17.11
N ALA A 187 16.75 1.95 17.88
CA ALA A 187 17.07 0.62 17.36
C ALA A 187 15.80 -0.17 16.95
N GLN A 188 14.70 -0.04 17.70
CA GLN A 188 13.42 -0.65 17.36
C GLN A 188 12.73 0.04 16.18
N ARG A 189 12.88 1.36 16.06
CA ARG A 189 12.33 2.20 14.99
C ARG A 189 13.45 2.93 14.26
N PRO A 190 14.10 2.29 13.26
CA PRO A 190 15.23 2.86 12.52
C PRO A 190 14.77 3.92 11.50
N LEU A 191 13.97 4.90 11.94
CA LEU A 191 13.40 5.95 11.13
C LEU A 191 14.30 7.20 11.19
N PRO A 192 14.54 7.89 10.07
CA PRO A 192 15.36 9.11 10.05
C PRO A 192 14.91 10.18 11.05
N GLY A 193 13.58 10.37 11.19
CA GLY A 193 13.04 11.33 12.15
C GLY A 193 13.33 10.96 13.60
N VAL A 194 13.14 9.68 13.95
CA VAL A 194 13.40 9.16 15.30
C VAL A 194 14.88 9.32 15.66
N ARG A 195 15.80 8.95 14.76
CA ARG A 195 17.24 9.12 14.98
C ARG A 195 17.65 10.58 15.20
N LEU A 196 17.05 11.51 14.45
CA LEU A 196 17.30 12.93 14.62
C LEU A 196 16.81 13.43 15.99
N ALA A 197 15.62 12.98 16.40
CA ALA A 197 15.04 13.30 17.70
C ALA A 197 15.85 12.76 18.87
N THR A 198 16.22 11.47 18.84
CA THR A 198 17.00 10.84 19.92
C THR A 198 18.40 11.45 20.05
N SER A 199 19.05 11.76 18.93
CA SER A 199 20.36 12.44 18.94
C SER A 199 20.26 13.84 19.57
N ALA A 200 19.22 14.61 19.26
CA ALA A 200 19.02 15.93 19.84
C ALA A 200 18.65 15.86 21.34
N LEU A 201 17.88 14.85 21.75
CA LEU A 201 17.56 14.58 23.14
C LEU A 201 18.78 14.16 23.96
N GLY A 202 19.64 13.31 23.40
CA GLY A 202 20.91 12.88 24.01
C GLY A 202 21.85 14.07 24.23
N LEU A 203 22.12 14.86 23.18
CA LEU A 203 22.98 16.06 23.27
C LEU A 203 22.39 17.14 24.20
N GLY A 204 21.06 17.27 24.23
CA GLY A 204 20.38 18.20 25.13
C GLY A 204 20.52 17.79 26.60
N ALA A 205 20.51 16.49 26.92
CA ALA A 205 20.65 16.00 28.29
C ALA A 205 22.00 16.39 28.91
N GLU A 206 23.07 16.43 28.12
CA GLU A 206 24.43 16.74 28.56
C GLU A 206 24.68 18.24 28.79
N THR A 207 23.93 19.11 28.11
CA THR A 207 24.23 20.56 28.02
C THR A 207 23.36 21.45 28.91
N GLY A 208 22.45 20.88 29.72
CA GLY A 208 21.73 21.58 30.81
C GLY A 208 21.08 22.92 30.42
N GLY A 209 19.87 22.87 29.85
CA GLY A 209 19.02 24.08 29.66
C GLY A 209 18.71 24.47 28.21
N ALA A 210 19.35 23.83 27.22
CA ALA A 210 19.07 24.08 25.79
C ALA A 210 18.12 23.05 25.13
N GLN A 211 17.63 22.06 25.88
CA GLN A 211 16.85 20.92 25.37
C GLN A 211 15.58 21.34 24.61
N ALA A 212 14.84 22.32 25.14
CA ALA A 212 13.64 22.82 24.48
C ALA A 212 13.94 23.45 23.12
N ARG A 213 15.02 24.25 23.01
CA ARG A 213 15.45 24.86 21.74
C ARG A 213 15.92 23.82 20.73
N ALA A 214 16.64 22.80 21.18
CA ALA A 214 17.08 21.70 20.33
C ALA A 214 15.87 20.92 19.78
N LEU A 215 14.87 20.62 20.63
CA LEU A 215 13.64 19.96 20.22
C LEU A 215 12.80 20.80 19.25
N ASP A 216 12.64 22.11 19.50
CA ASP A 216 11.96 23.01 18.57
C ASP A 216 12.66 23.02 17.20
N GLY A 217 14.00 23.05 17.18
CA GLY A 217 14.80 22.99 15.95
C GLY A 217 14.61 21.70 15.16
N VAL A 218 14.56 20.55 15.85
CA VAL A 218 14.27 19.25 15.21
C VAL A 218 12.82 19.21 14.71
N ALA A 219 11.85 19.64 15.50
CA ALA A 219 10.45 19.68 15.09
C ALA A 219 10.26 20.58 13.85
N ALA A 220 10.87 21.77 13.84
CA ALA A 220 10.86 22.66 12.68
C ALA A 220 11.51 22.03 11.45
N THR A 221 12.65 21.34 11.63
CA THR A 221 13.33 20.61 10.55
C THR A 221 12.45 19.51 9.98
N LEU A 222 11.80 18.71 10.83
CA LEU A 222 10.90 17.65 10.39
C LEU A 222 9.66 18.21 9.68
N ARG A 223 9.08 19.31 10.17
CA ARG A 223 7.97 20.00 9.50
C ARG A 223 8.37 20.55 8.14
N SER A 224 9.55 21.15 8.04
CA SER A 224 10.10 21.61 6.76
C SER A 224 10.24 20.45 5.77
N ARG A 225 10.79 19.30 6.22
CA ARG A 225 10.86 18.08 5.40
C ARG A 225 9.48 17.57 4.98
N GLN A 226 8.51 17.57 5.89
CA GLN A 226 7.12 17.18 5.55
C GLN A 226 6.49 18.15 4.55
N ALA A 227 6.71 19.46 4.67
CA ALA A 227 6.20 20.48 3.76
C ALA A 227 6.78 20.29 2.35
N VAL A 228 8.11 20.16 2.24
CA VAL A 228 8.79 19.84 0.98
C VAL A 228 8.28 18.52 0.42
N GLY A 229 8.11 17.48 1.25
CA GLY A 229 7.55 16.21 0.81
C GLY A 229 6.09 16.29 0.35
N ARG A 230 5.28 17.20 0.89
CA ARG A 230 3.90 17.45 0.42
C ARG A 230 3.92 18.16 -0.94
N GLU A 231 4.79 19.15 -1.11
CA GLU A 231 4.97 19.88 -2.35
C GLU A 231 5.47 18.97 -3.48
N VAL A 232 6.51 18.17 -3.23
CA VAL A 232 7.02 17.16 -4.18
C VAL A 232 5.92 16.17 -4.55
N ARG A 233 5.11 15.71 -3.59
CA ARG A 233 3.97 14.81 -3.87
C ARG A 233 2.89 15.47 -4.72
N ALA A 234 2.60 16.76 -4.52
CA ALA A 234 1.63 17.50 -5.30
C ALA A 234 2.13 17.74 -6.74
N LEU A 235 3.40 18.13 -6.91
CA LEU A 235 4.01 18.29 -8.23
C LEU A 235 4.10 16.94 -8.96
N SER A 236 4.46 15.87 -8.25
CA SER A 236 4.50 14.51 -8.78
C SER A 236 3.12 14.02 -9.21
N SER A 237 2.06 14.33 -8.46
CA SER A 237 0.70 13.90 -8.83
C SER A 237 0.23 14.60 -10.09
N GLN A 238 0.52 15.89 -10.25
CA GLN A 238 0.27 16.64 -11.48
C GLN A 238 1.04 16.03 -12.67
N ALA A 239 2.35 15.82 -12.52
CA ALA A 239 3.18 15.22 -13.57
C ALA A 239 2.69 13.81 -13.97
N ARG A 240 2.29 12.99 -12.98
CA ARG A 240 1.70 11.66 -13.23
C ARG A 240 0.38 11.75 -13.98
N LEU A 241 -0.52 12.68 -13.62
CA LEU A 241 -1.79 12.86 -14.33
C LEU A 241 -1.57 13.26 -15.79
N SER A 242 -0.70 14.26 -16.03
CA SER A 242 -0.34 14.66 -17.40
C SER A 242 0.24 13.50 -18.20
N GLY A 243 1.10 12.71 -17.56
CA GLY A 243 1.69 11.55 -18.17
C GLY A 243 0.70 10.42 -18.50
N VAL A 244 -0.29 10.17 -17.62
CA VAL A 244 -1.38 9.23 -17.88
C VAL A 244 -2.21 9.68 -19.08
N VAL A 245 -2.53 10.98 -19.19
CA VAL A 245 -3.29 11.51 -20.34
C VAL A 245 -2.54 11.29 -21.64
N ILE A 246 -1.24 11.60 -21.70
CA ILE A 246 -0.42 11.41 -22.90
C ILE A 246 -0.33 9.92 -23.29
N THR A 247 -0.19 9.04 -22.30
CA THR A 247 -0.10 7.58 -22.54
C THR A 247 -1.44 6.99 -23.00
N LEU A 248 -2.56 7.54 -22.54
CA LEU A 248 -3.89 7.06 -22.94
C LEU A 248 -4.40 7.69 -24.24
N ALA A 249 -3.84 8.82 -24.68
CA ALA A 249 -4.31 9.52 -25.87
C ALA A 249 -4.31 8.65 -27.15
N PRO A 250 -3.24 7.89 -27.48
CA PRO A 250 -3.23 7.02 -28.67
C PRO A 250 -4.29 5.92 -28.60
N LEU A 251 -4.49 5.34 -27.42
CA LEU A 251 -5.51 4.31 -27.17
C LEU A 251 -6.92 4.87 -27.29
N GLY A 252 -7.17 6.04 -26.69
CA GLY A 252 -8.44 6.75 -26.77
C GLY A 252 -8.79 7.14 -28.21
N PHE A 253 -7.82 7.67 -28.96
CA PHE A 253 -7.99 8.00 -30.37
C PHE A 253 -8.27 6.76 -31.23
N SER A 254 -7.52 5.68 -31.04
CA SER A 254 -7.71 4.42 -31.77
C SER A 254 -9.08 3.80 -31.48
N ALA A 255 -9.51 3.82 -30.23
CA ALA A 255 -10.82 3.33 -29.82
C ALA A 255 -11.97 4.18 -30.40
N LEU A 256 -11.82 5.52 -30.37
CA LEU A 256 -12.80 6.43 -30.96
C LEU A 256 -12.89 6.22 -32.48
N ALA A 257 -11.76 6.14 -33.18
CA ALA A 257 -11.71 5.92 -34.63
C ALA A 257 -12.38 4.59 -35.03
N ALA A 258 -12.13 3.52 -34.27
CA ALA A 258 -12.80 2.23 -34.45
C ALA A 258 -14.30 2.29 -34.14
N ALA A 259 -14.74 3.13 -33.19
CA ALA A 259 -16.17 3.30 -32.88
C ALA A 259 -16.92 4.11 -33.96
N THR A 260 -16.23 5.04 -34.63
CA THR A 260 -16.85 5.91 -35.66
C THR A 260 -16.84 5.32 -37.05
N ASP A 261 -15.87 4.46 -37.39
CA ASP A 261 -15.73 3.88 -38.72
C ASP A 261 -15.52 2.35 -38.67
N GLU A 262 -16.47 1.63 -39.25
CA GLU A 262 -16.51 0.16 -39.27
C GLU A 262 -15.41 -0.44 -40.17
N ARG A 263 -14.93 0.32 -41.17
CA ARG A 263 -13.75 -0.07 -41.96
C ARG A 263 -12.47 0.00 -41.10
N THR A 264 -12.31 1.04 -40.29
CA THR A 264 -11.19 1.17 -39.36
C THR A 264 -11.22 0.08 -38.28
N ALA A 265 -12.40 -0.23 -37.72
CA ALA A 265 -12.56 -1.33 -36.76
C ALA A 265 -12.20 -2.69 -37.35
N SER A 266 -12.74 -3.00 -38.54
CA SER A 266 -12.47 -4.28 -39.22
C SER A 266 -11.01 -4.39 -39.67
N PHE A 267 -10.38 -3.30 -40.12
CA PHE A 267 -8.94 -3.29 -40.42
C PHE A 267 -8.10 -3.55 -39.16
N LEU A 268 -8.33 -2.82 -38.07
CA LEU A 268 -7.54 -2.93 -36.85
C LEU A 268 -7.70 -4.29 -36.14
N LEU A 269 -8.92 -4.84 -36.10
CA LEU A 269 -9.24 -6.03 -35.31
C LEU A 269 -9.24 -7.33 -36.11
N ALA A 270 -9.58 -7.31 -37.40
CA ALA A 270 -9.74 -8.52 -38.20
C ALA A 270 -8.54 -8.80 -39.12
N THR A 271 -7.67 -7.82 -39.39
CA THR A 271 -6.49 -8.04 -40.25
C THR A 271 -5.22 -8.33 -39.45
N PRO A 272 -4.33 -9.22 -39.92
CA PRO A 272 -3.06 -9.51 -39.25
C PRO A 272 -2.16 -8.28 -39.17
N LEU A 273 -2.19 -7.39 -40.17
CA LEU A 273 -1.46 -6.12 -40.15
C LEU A 273 -2.00 -5.16 -39.08
N GLY A 274 -3.33 -5.02 -38.95
CA GLY A 274 -3.95 -4.21 -37.91
C GLY A 274 -3.58 -4.69 -36.51
N LEU A 275 -3.58 -6.01 -36.28
CA LEU A 275 -3.17 -6.60 -35.02
C LEU A 275 -1.68 -6.36 -34.70
N VAL A 276 -0.80 -6.41 -35.70
CA VAL A 276 0.63 -6.06 -35.53
C VAL A 276 0.79 -4.58 -35.16
N CYS A 277 0.10 -3.67 -35.84
CA CYS A 277 0.14 -2.25 -35.52
C CYS A 277 -0.36 -1.96 -34.10
N LEU A 278 -1.47 -2.60 -33.70
CA LEU A 278 -2.09 -2.41 -32.40
C LEU A 278 -1.23 -3.00 -31.26
N SER A 279 -0.60 -4.15 -31.51
CA SER A 279 0.33 -4.76 -30.54
C SER A 279 1.64 -3.98 -30.40
N VAL A 280 2.20 -3.45 -31.50
CA VAL A 280 3.38 -2.56 -31.45
C VAL A 280 3.05 -1.25 -30.74
N GLY A 281 1.90 -0.64 -31.03
CA GLY A 281 1.44 0.58 -30.35
C GLY A 281 1.29 0.36 -28.84
N LEU A 282 0.60 -0.71 -28.43
CA LEU A 282 0.46 -1.09 -27.02
C LEU A 282 1.81 -1.36 -26.34
N ALA A 283 2.75 -1.99 -27.06
CA ALA A 283 4.09 -2.22 -26.52
C ALA A 283 4.85 -0.91 -26.27
N LEU A 284 4.75 0.04 -27.20
CA LEU A 284 5.36 1.36 -27.04
C LEU A 284 4.71 2.16 -25.90
N ASP A 285 3.39 2.14 -25.77
CA ASP A 285 2.66 2.77 -24.65
C ASP A 285 3.05 2.13 -23.30
N ALA A 286 3.21 0.80 -23.27
CA ALA A 286 3.67 0.10 -22.07
C ALA A 286 5.10 0.51 -21.70
N VAL A 287 6.01 0.65 -22.66
CA VAL A 287 7.37 1.15 -22.43
C VAL A 287 7.34 2.59 -21.92
N ALA A 288 6.52 3.46 -22.50
CA ALA A 288 6.34 4.84 -22.05
C ALA A 288 5.82 4.90 -20.59
N ALA A 289 4.81 4.09 -20.25
CA ALA A 289 4.28 3.98 -18.89
C ALA A 289 5.33 3.49 -17.89
N LEU A 290 6.13 2.47 -18.27
CA LEU A 290 7.21 1.94 -17.43
C LEU A 290 8.30 2.98 -17.19
N TRP A 291 8.67 3.74 -18.23
CA TRP A 291 9.69 4.78 -18.13
C TRP A 291 9.23 5.91 -17.20
N MET A 292 7.97 6.32 -17.34
CA MET A 292 7.36 7.33 -16.47
C MET A 292 7.23 6.87 -15.01
N HIS A 293 6.94 5.58 -14.79
CA HIS A 293 6.94 5.00 -13.45
C HIS A 293 8.34 4.97 -12.83
N ARG A 294 9.39 4.77 -13.65
CA ARG A 294 10.79 4.81 -13.20
C ARG A 294 11.22 6.22 -12.82
N LEU A 295 10.93 7.23 -13.64
CA LEU A 295 11.27 8.63 -13.33
C LEU A 295 10.62 9.09 -12.02
N SER A 296 9.32 8.81 -11.85
CA SER A 296 8.57 9.24 -10.67
C SER A 296 8.89 8.48 -9.35
N ARG A 297 9.85 7.55 -9.37
CA ARG A 297 10.37 6.86 -8.17
C ARG A 297 11.71 7.41 -7.68
N VAL A 298 12.42 8.20 -8.49
CA VAL A 298 13.75 8.72 -8.12
C VAL A 298 13.64 9.90 -7.14
N GLU A 299 12.45 10.51 -7.03
CA GLU A 299 12.20 11.73 -6.27
C GLU A 299 11.47 11.51 -4.93
N ALA A 300 11.08 10.28 -4.61
CA ALA A 300 10.32 9.93 -3.39
C ALA A 300 11.08 8.93 -2.52
#